data_AF-A0A8H7MFC7-F1
#
_entry.id   AF-A0A8H7MFC7-F1
#
_cell.length_a   1.000
_cell.length_b   1.000
_cell.length_c   1.000
_cell.angle_alpha   90.00
_cell.angle_beta   90.00
_cell.angle_gamma   90.00
#
_symmetry.space_group_name_H-M   'P 1'
#
loop_
_entity.id
_entity.type
_entity.pdbx_description
1 polymer ?
#
loop_
_entity_poly.entity_id
_entity_poly.type
_entity_poly.pdbx_seq_one_letter_code
_entity_poly.pdbx_strand_id
1 'polypeptide(L)'
;MAQSMRVFLIRHGETVDNVAQLYAGSRDSALTVHGYQQATRLGQHFRTLDLAFTHLFSSHLQRAAKTAGLIRDAQLQPKSDAPFARLVPQVRQLHILMEQDFGDLEGKKWTEMQAELQSSKPAFVAVETKEAMGQRADTFLDEHLLPLLDKTTNGLHPVVAIVSHGIFLPTLWKRLLRRLPAQSISLSSDLQSTARPSLEHLGGWSNTGYLELHMTRDKAVESPFIADAVPSPTSKPDVSQPAKSGLDDTIGAVEVPRVSATTHEVTGDSGASVITSNDAVEVREMTPAASAPPTTPRTSGPHVARGWTTTILTINGKDHLRGLKRTGGGVGSSRHDASQKGIESFFKRRKVD
;
A
#
# COMPACT_ATOMS: atom_id res chain seq x y z
N MET A 1 -24.58 15.36 9.33
CA MET A 1 -23.38 15.43 8.46
C MET A 1 -22.80 14.04 8.33
N ALA A 2 -22.52 13.59 7.10
CA ALA A 2 -21.89 12.30 6.83
C ALA A 2 -20.47 12.30 7.39
N GLN A 3 -20.05 11.16 7.96
CA GLN A 3 -18.68 10.95 8.41
C GLN A 3 -17.80 10.63 7.22
N SER A 4 -16.57 11.14 7.18
CA SER A 4 -15.64 10.82 6.10
C SER A 4 -14.18 10.79 6.54
N MET A 5 -13.39 10.00 5.83
CA MET A 5 -11.95 9.84 6.03
C MET A 5 -11.27 9.62 4.68
N ARG A 6 -10.14 10.29 4.42
CA ARG A 6 -9.30 10.05 3.25
C ARG A 6 -8.01 9.37 3.67
N VAL A 7 -7.63 8.32 2.95
CA VAL A 7 -6.41 7.54 3.22
C VAL A 7 -5.53 7.51 1.99
N PHE A 8 -4.25 7.84 2.19
CA PHE A 8 -3.22 7.83 1.18
C PHE A 8 -2.17 6.80 1.56
N LEU A 9 -2.08 5.73 0.78
CA LEU A 9 -0.97 4.79 0.88
C LEU A 9 0.08 5.22 -0.13
N ILE A 10 1.33 5.39 0.29
CA ILE A 10 2.37 6.06 -0.51
C ILE A 10 3.66 5.24 -0.45
N ARG A 11 4.23 4.90 -1.60
CA ARG A 11 5.58 4.30 -1.64
C ARG A 11 6.64 5.38 -1.46
N HIS A 12 7.71 5.08 -0.74
CA HIS A 12 8.88 5.96 -0.63
C HIS A 12 9.49 6.34 -2.00
N GLY A 13 10.25 7.44 -2.03
CA GLY A 13 11.02 7.86 -3.21
C GLY A 13 12.14 6.89 -3.59
N GLU A 14 12.66 6.99 -4.80
CA GLU A 14 13.71 6.10 -5.30
C GLU A 14 14.95 6.08 -4.39
N THR A 15 15.52 4.88 -4.20
CA THR A 15 16.77 4.67 -3.45
C THR A 15 17.91 4.19 -4.33
N VAL A 16 19.14 4.29 -3.81
CA VAL A 16 20.33 3.76 -4.49
C VAL A 16 20.21 2.25 -4.73
N ASP A 17 19.60 1.50 -3.80
CA ASP A 17 19.38 0.06 -3.95
C ASP A 17 18.28 -0.25 -4.99
N ASN A 18 17.27 0.63 -5.16
CA ASN A 18 16.32 0.50 -6.25
C ASN A 18 17.03 0.65 -7.61
N VAL A 19 17.91 1.65 -7.76
CA VAL A 19 18.67 1.82 -9.00
C VAL A 19 19.60 0.63 -9.25
N ALA A 20 20.24 0.10 -8.20
CA ALA A 20 21.14 -1.04 -8.28
C ALA A 20 20.42 -2.41 -8.37
N GLN A 21 19.08 -2.44 -8.31
CA GLN A 21 18.25 -3.65 -8.34
C GLN A 21 18.61 -4.66 -7.24
N LEU A 22 18.85 -4.16 -6.03
CA LEU A 22 19.16 -4.95 -4.85
C LEU A 22 17.91 -5.14 -3.99
N TYR A 23 17.81 -6.29 -3.30
CA TYR A 23 16.85 -6.46 -2.23
C TYR A 23 17.14 -5.45 -1.11
N ALA A 24 16.11 -4.71 -0.72
CA ALA A 24 16.19 -3.68 0.31
C ALA A 24 14.91 -3.70 1.16
N GLY A 25 14.87 -4.67 2.08
CA GLY A 25 13.81 -4.89 3.04
C GLY A 25 14.09 -4.10 4.32
N SER A 26 14.69 -4.77 5.30
CA SER A 26 15.17 -4.18 6.56
C SER A 26 16.42 -3.32 6.36
N ARG A 27 17.17 -3.53 5.27
CA ARG A 27 18.32 -2.71 4.88
C ARG A 27 17.93 -1.25 4.64
N ASP A 28 18.62 -0.33 5.31
CA ASP A 28 18.27 1.09 5.27
C ASP A 28 18.93 1.87 4.11
N SER A 29 18.49 1.61 2.88
CA SER A 29 18.98 2.30 1.69
C SER A 29 18.52 3.76 1.63
N ALA A 30 19.44 4.67 1.26
CA ALA A 30 19.18 6.10 1.17
C ALA A 30 18.46 6.47 -0.13
N LEU A 31 17.66 7.55 -0.08
CA LEU A 31 17.09 8.15 -1.29
C LEU A 31 18.20 8.59 -2.24
N THR A 32 17.96 8.44 -3.55
CA THR A 32 18.78 9.11 -4.57
C THR A 32 18.44 10.60 -4.64
N VAL A 33 19.27 11.40 -5.30
CA VAL A 33 18.90 12.80 -5.63
C VAL A 33 17.58 12.85 -6.40
N HIS A 34 17.37 11.93 -7.34
CA HIS A 34 16.11 11.82 -8.06
C HIS A 34 14.95 11.44 -7.14
N GLY A 35 15.13 10.48 -6.23
CA GLY A 35 14.13 10.07 -5.24
C GLY A 35 13.74 11.18 -4.28
N TYR A 36 14.69 12.03 -3.90
CA TYR A 36 14.42 13.23 -3.11
C TYR A 36 13.56 14.24 -3.89
N GLN A 37 13.85 14.46 -5.18
CA GLN A 37 13.03 15.33 -6.05
C GLN A 37 11.61 14.76 -6.23
N GLN A 38 11.47 13.45 -6.41
CA GLN A 38 10.17 12.77 -6.49
C GLN A 38 9.34 13.08 -5.22
N ALA A 39 9.92 12.87 -4.03
CA ALA A 39 9.24 13.09 -2.76
C ALA A 39 8.89 14.56 -2.51
N THR A 40 9.79 15.47 -2.89
CA THR A 40 9.55 16.92 -2.82
C THR A 40 8.35 17.32 -3.68
N ARG A 41 8.29 16.85 -4.93
CA ARG A 41 7.17 17.13 -5.84
C ARG A 41 5.87 16.50 -5.37
N LEU A 42 5.91 15.32 -4.76
CA LEU A 42 4.73 14.69 -4.17
C LEU A 42 4.13 15.58 -3.07
N GLY A 43 4.95 16.09 -2.15
CA GLY A 43 4.49 17.03 -1.11
C GLY A 43 3.86 18.29 -1.69
N GLN A 44 4.49 18.88 -2.72
CA GLN A 44 3.97 20.06 -3.41
C GLN A 44 2.63 19.77 -4.11
N HIS A 45 2.51 18.62 -4.79
CA HIS A 45 1.29 18.17 -5.45
C HIS A 45 0.13 17.99 -4.47
N PHE A 46 0.37 17.35 -3.31
CA PHE A 46 -0.67 17.25 -2.29
C PHE A 46 -1.12 18.62 -1.78
N ARG A 47 -0.22 19.60 -1.70
CA ARG A 47 -0.58 20.98 -1.35
C ARG A 47 -1.44 21.67 -2.43
N THR A 48 -1.17 21.45 -3.72
CA THR A 48 -1.97 22.02 -4.81
C THR A 48 -3.38 21.42 -4.86
N LEU A 49 -3.54 20.16 -4.43
CA LEU A 49 -4.83 19.50 -4.22
C LEU A 49 -5.57 19.95 -2.93
N ASP A 50 -5.06 20.98 -2.25
CA ASP A 50 -5.56 21.49 -0.96
C ASP A 50 -5.68 20.43 0.15
N LEU A 51 -4.82 19.41 0.11
CA LEU A 51 -4.75 18.41 1.17
C LEU A 51 -4.06 18.98 2.40
N ALA A 52 -4.69 18.78 3.55
CA ALA A 52 -4.05 18.92 4.86
C ALA A 52 -4.12 17.59 5.58
N PHE A 53 -2.95 16.99 5.80
CA PHE A 53 -2.91 15.74 6.53
C PHE A 53 -3.16 16.03 8.00
N THR A 54 -4.08 15.27 8.57
CA THR A 54 -4.34 15.23 10.02
C THR A 54 -3.46 14.21 10.71
N HIS A 55 -3.02 13.18 9.97
CA HIS A 55 -2.16 12.11 10.46
C HIS A 55 -1.11 11.76 9.40
N LEU A 56 0.14 11.61 9.82
CA LEU A 56 1.26 11.19 8.99
C LEU A 56 1.95 10.01 9.67
N PHE A 57 1.85 8.83 9.05
CA PHE A 57 2.56 7.63 9.47
C PHE A 57 3.63 7.30 8.44
N SER A 58 4.76 6.79 8.90
CA SER A 58 5.77 6.24 7.99
C SER A 58 6.42 4.99 8.57
N SER A 59 6.97 4.15 7.70
CA SER A 59 8.04 3.26 8.12
C SER A 59 9.19 4.06 8.75
N HIS A 60 9.84 3.46 9.74
CA HIS A 60 11.03 4.02 10.39
C HIS A 60 12.26 4.10 9.47
N LEU A 61 12.34 3.28 8.41
CA LEU A 61 13.46 3.27 7.48
C LEU A 61 13.61 4.63 6.79
N GLN A 62 14.84 5.12 6.63
CA GLN A 62 15.13 6.50 6.28
C GLN A 62 14.46 6.92 4.97
N ARG A 63 14.34 6.02 3.99
CA ARG A 63 13.72 6.29 2.70
C ARG A 63 12.24 6.69 2.84
N ALA A 64 11.51 6.01 3.70
CA ALA A 64 10.10 6.31 3.97
C ALA A 64 9.97 7.52 4.90
N ALA A 65 10.76 7.58 5.96
CA ALA A 65 10.77 8.69 6.91
C ALA A 65 11.11 10.04 6.23
N LYS A 66 12.14 10.08 5.37
CA LYS A 66 12.49 11.28 4.59
C LYS A 66 11.41 11.65 3.58
N THR A 67 10.81 10.67 2.91
CA THR A 67 9.68 10.93 2.00
C THR A 67 8.50 11.56 2.75
N ALA A 68 8.13 11.03 3.93
CA ALA A 68 7.09 11.59 4.77
C ALA A 68 7.45 12.99 5.31
N GLY A 69 8.72 13.21 5.68
CA GLY A 69 9.23 14.53 6.08
C GLY A 69 9.05 15.58 4.99
N LEU A 70 9.39 15.26 3.74
CA LEU A 70 9.22 16.18 2.60
C LEU A 70 7.74 16.49 2.30
N ILE A 71 6.86 15.50 2.48
CA ILE A 71 5.41 15.73 2.40
C ILE A 71 4.96 16.70 3.50
N ARG A 72 5.43 16.51 4.73
CA ARG A 72 5.13 17.39 5.87
C ARG A 72 5.66 18.81 5.65
N ASP A 73 6.89 18.95 5.20
CA ASP A 73 7.55 20.24 5.00
C ASP A 73 6.83 21.08 3.94
N ALA A 74 6.27 20.45 2.91
CA ALA A 74 5.43 21.13 1.93
C ALA A 74 4.16 21.72 2.57
N GLN A 75 3.58 21.07 3.59
CA GLN A 75 2.38 21.57 4.29
C GLN A 75 2.66 22.72 5.26
N LEU A 76 3.90 22.87 5.73
CA LEU A 76 4.30 23.96 6.62
C LEU A 76 4.42 25.31 5.89
N GLN A 77 4.52 25.30 4.56
CA GLN A 77 4.66 26.52 3.79
C GLN A 77 3.34 27.32 3.79
N PRO A 78 3.34 28.61 4.16
CA PRO A 78 2.13 29.42 4.18
C PRO A 78 1.42 29.42 2.83
N LYS A 79 0.12 29.17 2.79
CA LYS A 79 -0.70 29.59 1.65
C LYS A 79 -0.94 31.09 1.81
N SER A 80 -0.76 31.85 0.73
CA SER A 80 -0.80 33.33 0.74
C SER A 80 -2.07 33.91 1.37
N ASP A 81 -3.15 33.13 1.40
CA ASP A 81 -4.49 33.63 1.75
C ASP A 81 -5.09 32.94 2.99
N ALA A 82 -4.29 32.17 3.76
CA ALA A 82 -4.79 31.47 4.95
C ALA A 82 -4.57 32.33 6.22
N PRO A 83 -5.64 32.83 6.87
CA PRO A 83 -5.53 33.75 8.02
C PRO A 83 -4.98 33.11 9.30
N PHE A 84 -4.86 31.78 9.35
CA PHE A 84 -4.30 31.06 10.50
C PHE A 84 -3.34 29.95 10.04
N ALA A 85 -2.22 29.80 10.75
CA ALA A 85 -1.29 28.71 10.53
C ALA A 85 -1.97 27.37 10.83
N ARG A 86 -2.15 26.54 9.80
CA ARG A 86 -2.73 25.20 9.95
C ARG A 86 -1.75 24.33 10.72
N LEU A 87 -2.22 23.64 11.78
CA LEU A 87 -1.39 22.70 12.52
C LEU A 87 -1.04 21.52 11.61
N VAL A 88 0.25 21.35 11.30
CA VAL A 88 0.75 20.20 10.52
C VAL A 88 1.21 19.11 11.49
N PRO A 89 0.70 17.88 11.39
CA PRO A 89 1.05 16.80 12.32
C PRO A 89 2.53 16.41 12.18
N GLN A 90 3.10 15.89 13.27
CA GLN A 90 4.40 15.25 13.21
C GLN A 90 4.32 13.90 12.49
N VAL A 91 5.44 13.48 11.87
CA VAL A 91 5.54 12.16 11.26
C VAL A 91 5.74 11.12 12.36
N ARG A 92 4.76 10.22 12.51
CA ARG A 92 4.87 9.06 13.42
C ARG A 92 5.53 7.89 12.70
N GLN A 93 6.77 7.62 13.06
CA GLN A 93 7.55 6.51 12.51
C GLN A 93 7.23 5.20 13.24
N LEU A 94 6.96 4.14 12.48
CA LEU A 94 6.54 2.85 13.02
C LEU A 94 7.34 1.71 12.40
N HIS A 95 7.80 0.78 13.24
CA HIS A 95 8.54 -0.39 12.77
C HIS A 95 7.67 -1.36 11.97
N ILE A 96 6.41 -1.53 12.38
CA ILE A 96 5.43 -2.43 11.75
C ILE A 96 5.11 -2.06 10.29
N LEU A 97 5.44 -0.84 9.84
CA LEU A 97 5.28 -0.36 8.47
C LEU A 97 6.51 -0.62 7.56
N MET A 98 7.55 -1.29 8.05
CA MET A 98 8.73 -1.60 7.21
C MET A 98 8.42 -2.61 6.10
N GLU A 99 9.31 -2.66 5.11
CA GLU A 99 9.23 -3.63 4.01
C GLU A 99 9.32 -5.07 4.52
N GLN A 100 9.05 -6.04 3.66
CA GLN A 100 9.38 -7.44 3.94
C GLN A 100 10.86 -7.55 4.32
N ASP A 101 11.17 -8.23 5.43
CA ASP A 101 12.56 -8.52 5.78
C ASP A 101 13.10 -9.65 4.89
N PHE A 102 14.17 -9.40 4.15
CA PHE A 102 14.75 -10.41 3.26
C PHE A 102 15.85 -11.25 3.93
N GLY A 103 16.17 -10.99 5.20
CA GLY A 103 17.20 -11.73 5.93
C GLY A 103 18.53 -11.71 5.20
N ASP A 104 19.08 -12.90 4.93
CA ASP A 104 20.38 -13.04 4.26
C ASP A 104 20.39 -12.62 2.78
N LEU A 105 19.23 -12.34 2.17
CA LEU A 105 19.14 -11.84 0.80
C LEU A 105 19.26 -10.31 0.71
N GLU A 106 19.25 -9.59 1.83
CA GLU A 106 19.41 -8.13 1.85
C GLU A 106 20.69 -7.68 1.11
N GLY A 107 20.55 -6.69 0.23
CA GLY A 107 21.65 -6.14 -0.56
C GLY A 107 22.12 -7.00 -1.73
N LYS A 108 21.52 -8.18 -1.97
CA LYS A 108 21.83 -9.01 -3.14
C LYS A 108 20.99 -8.62 -4.35
N LYS A 109 21.48 -8.92 -5.55
CA LYS A 109 20.68 -8.73 -6.76
C LYS A 109 19.54 -9.73 -6.80
N TRP A 110 18.40 -9.31 -7.35
CA TRP A 110 17.23 -10.19 -7.51
C TRP A 110 17.54 -11.46 -8.33
N THR A 111 18.48 -11.38 -9.28
CA THR A 111 18.91 -12.50 -10.12
C THR A 111 19.67 -13.59 -9.36
N GLU A 112 20.22 -13.28 -8.18
CA GLU A 112 21.11 -14.17 -7.42
C GLU A 112 20.35 -15.00 -6.37
N MET A 113 19.03 -14.79 -6.24
CA MET A 113 18.20 -15.43 -5.21
C MET A 113 18.27 -16.96 -5.22
N GLN A 114 18.17 -17.58 -6.40
CA GLN A 114 18.12 -19.05 -6.51
C GLN A 114 19.45 -19.71 -6.10
N ALA A 115 20.57 -19.09 -6.47
CA ALA A 115 21.90 -19.59 -6.11
C ALA A 115 22.15 -19.49 -4.60
N GLU A 116 21.65 -18.43 -3.96
CA GLU A 116 21.83 -18.20 -2.53
C GLU A 116 20.92 -19.09 -1.67
N LEU A 117 19.69 -19.36 -2.12
CA LEU A 117 18.78 -20.26 -1.41
C LEU A 117 19.26 -21.72 -1.46
N GLN A 118 20.03 -22.08 -2.50
CA GLN A 118 20.70 -23.39 -2.62
C GLN A 118 22.01 -23.46 -1.83
N SER A 119 22.53 -22.33 -1.35
CA SER A 119 23.77 -22.31 -0.57
C SER A 119 23.50 -22.85 0.84
N SER A 120 24.22 -23.91 1.22
CA SER A 120 24.08 -24.56 2.53
C SER A 120 24.81 -23.79 3.62
N LYS A 121 24.49 -22.50 3.79
CA LYS A 121 25.09 -21.66 4.83
C LYS A 121 24.52 -22.05 6.20
N PRO A 122 25.36 -22.48 7.17
CA PRO A 122 24.90 -22.61 8.54
C PRO A 122 24.48 -21.22 9.06
N ALA A 123 23.29 -21.14 9.70
CA ALA A 123 22.66 -19.92 10.22
C ALA A 123 22.03 -18.94 9.19
N PHE A 124 21.55 -19.43 8.05
CA PHE A 124 20.80 -18.61 7.08
C PHE A 124 19.55 -17.98 7.71
N VAL A 125 19.45 -16.65 7.69
CA VAL A 125 18.23 -15.94 8.11
C VAL A 125 17.24 -15.92 6.94
N ALA A 126 16.13 -16.61 7.12
CA ALA A 126 15.09 -16.72 6.11
C ALA A 126 14.33 -15.40 5.90
N VAL A 127 13.80 -15.24 4.68
CA VAL A 127 12.90 -14.14 4.32
C VAL A 127 11.64 -14.21 5.19
N GLU A 128 11.18 -13.06 5.69
CA GLU A 128 9.93 -12.93 6.42
C GLU A 128 8.77 -13.54 5.64
N THR A 129 7.94 -14.34 6.31
CA THR A 129 6.81 -14.97 5.66
C THR A 129 5.72 -13.96 5.30
N LYS A 130 4.91 -14.27 4.28
CA LYS A 130 3.75 -13.45 3.89
C LYS A 130 2.75 -13.28 5.04
N GLU A 131 2.62 -14.29 5.90
CA GLU A 131 1.72 -14.23 7.06
C GLU A 131 2.28 -13.31 8.16
N ALA A 132 3.56 -13.41 8.50
CA ALA A 132 4.19 -12.51 9.48
C ALA A 132 4.09 -11.04 9.05
N MET A 133 4.38 -10.75 7.78
CA MET A 133 4.18 -9.41 7.22
C MET A 133 2.70 -8.99 7.26
N GLY A 134 1.78 -9.93 6.99
CA GLY A 134 0.35 -9.72 7.10
C GLY A 134 -0.11 -9.37 8.53
N GLN A 135 0.46 -10.01 9.55
CA GLN A 135 0.18 -9.72 10.95
C GLN A 135 0.67 -8.32 11.36
N ARG A 136 1.80 -7.86 10.81
CA ARG A 136 2.25 -6.47 11.00
C ARG A 136 1.27 -5.46 10.38
N ALA A 137 0.76 -5.76 9.18
CA ALA A 137 -0.28 -4.95 8.56
C ALA A 137 -1.58 -4.96 9.39
N ASP A 138 -2.03 -6.11 9.89
CA ASP A 138 -3.20 -6.21 10.77
C ASP A 138 -3.02 -5.38 12.05
N THR A 139 -1.83 -5.45 12.67
CA THR A 139 -1.48 -4.65 13.84
C THR A 139 -1.59 -3.15 13.56
N PHE A 140 -1.05 -2.69 12.42
CA PHE A 140 -1.16 -1.28 12.03
C PHE A 140 -2.62 -0.85 11.81
N LEU A 141 -3.43 -1.71 11.18
CA LEU A 141 -4.85 -1.44 10.95
C LEU A 141 -5.62 -1.30 12.27
N ASP A 142 -5.45 -2.28 13.17
CA ASP A 142 -6.15 -2.33 14.46
C ASP A 142 -5.74 -1.18 15.39
N GLU A 143 -4.44 -0.86 15.47
CA GLU A 143 -3.92 0.06 16.49
C GLU A 143 -3.83 1.51 16.03
N HIS A 144 -3.84 1.77 14.72
CA HIS A 144 -3.56 3.10 14.18
C HIS A 144 -4.56 3.60 13.16
N LEU A 145 -4.97 2.78 12.18
CA LEU A 145 -5.82 3.28 11.10
C LEU A 145 -7.31 3.24 11.45
N LEU A 146 -7.83 2.07 11.80
CA LEU A 146 -9.26 1.86 12.02
C LEU A 146 -9.81 2.62 13.23
N PRO A 147 -9.06 2.81 14.34
CA PRO A 147 -9.52 3.67 15.43
C PRO A 147 -9.76 5.14 15.04
N LEU A 148 -9.25 5.58 13.88
CA LEU A 148 -9.54 6.94 13.37
C LEU A 148 -10.93 7.06 12.78
N LEU A 149 -11.56 5.96 12.38
CA LEU A 149 -12.95 5.95 11.90
C LEU A 149 -13.91 6.38 13.01
N ASP A 150 -13.68 5.92 14.25
CA ASP A 150 -14.51 6.28 15.40
C ASP A 150 -14.37 7.77 15.79
N LYS A 151 -13.21 8.37 15.49
CA LYS A 151 -12.91 9.79 15.76
C LYS A 151 -13.59 10.75 14.77
N THR A 152 -14.23 10.23 13.73
CA THR A 152 -14.93 11.07 12.73
C THR A 152 -16.24 11.69 13.26
N THR A 153 -16.63 11.33 14.47
CA THR A 153 -17.93 11.68 15.08
C THR A 153 -18.09 13.14 15.51
N ASN A 154 -17.02 13.96 15.51
CA ASN A 154 -17.02 15.35 16.00
C ASN A 154 -16.75 16.42 14.93
N GLY A 155 -17.14 16.18 13.67
CA GLY A 155 -16.85 17.11 12.56
C GLY A 155 -15.38 17.12 12.11
N LEU A 156 -14.58 16.20 12.66
CA LEU A 156 -13.23 15.91 12.21
C LEU A 156 -13.30 14.90 11.07
N HIS A 157 -12.72 15.26 9.93
CA HIS A 157 -12.63 14.39 8.76
C HIS A 157 -11.16 14.01 8.56
N PRO A 158 -10.69 12.85 9.06
CA PRO A 158 -9.29 12.50 9.01
C PRO A 158 -8.79 12.40 7.57
N VAL A 159 -7.68 13.08 7.29
CA VAL A 159 -6.89 12.89 6.08
C VAL A 159 -5.57 12.28 6.52
N VAL A 160 -5.30 11.05 6.09
CA VAL A 160 -4.23 10.20 6.63
C VAL A 160 -3.26 9.83 5.51
N ALA A 161 -1.98 10.10 5.71
CA ALA A 161 -0.91 9.65 4.82
C ALA A 161 -0.05 8.58 5.49
N ILE A 162 0.20 7.50 4.76
CA ILE A 162 0.95 6.32 5.21
C ILE A 162 2.06 6.06 4.19
N VAL A 163 3.31 6.34 4.57
CA VAL A 163 4.47 6.17 3.70
C VAL A 163 5.20 4.86 4.03
N SER A 164 5.23 3.93 3.08
CA SER A 164 5.82 2.60 3.24
C SER A 164 6.47 2.13 1.93
N HIS A 165 6.42 0.82 1.63
CA HIS A 165 7.30 0.14 0.68
C HIS A 165 6.55 -0.68 -0.36
N GLY A 166 7.27 -1.18 -1.36
CA GLY A 166 6.67 -1.76 -2.57
C GLY A 166 5.92 -3.06 -2.34
N ILE A 167 6.39 -3.93 -1.42
CA ILE A 167 5.77 -5.23 -1.13
C ILE A 167 4.82 -5.13 0.07
N PHE A 168 5.17 -4.31 1.06
CA PHE A 168 4.32 -4.09 2.22
C PHE A 168 2.99 -3.42 1.85
N LEU A 169 2.96 -2.43 0.95
CA LEU A 169 1.73 -1.71 0.59
C LEU A 169 0.63 -2.58 -0.05
N PRO A 170 0.93 -3.46 -1.03
CA PRO A 170 -0.02 -4.47 -1.49
C PRO A 170 -0.55 -5.35 -0.36
N THR A 171 0.31 -5.75 0.58
CA THR A 171 -0.08 -6.59 1.72
C THR A 171 -1.01 -5.85 2.66
N LEU A 172 -0.68 -4.60 3.01
CA LEU A 172 -1.51 -3.71 3.79
C LEU A 172 -2.88 -3.47 3.14
N TRP A 173 -2.90 -3.24 1.83
CA TRP A 173 -4.14 -3.09 1.06
C TRP A 173 -5.01 -4.34 1.13
N LYS A 174 -4.44 -5.53 0.90
CA LYS A 174 -5.17 -6.80 1.00
C LYS A 174 -5.71 -7.05 2.40
N ARG A 175 -4.95 -6.71 3.45
CA ARG A 175 -5.42 -6.81 4.83
C ARG A 175 -6.53 -5.80 5.12
N LEU A 176 -6.43 -4.57 4.64
CA LEU A 176 -7.49 -3.56 4.76
C LEU A 176 -8.77 -3.99 4.05
N LEU A 177 -8.68 -4.52 2.83
CA LEU A 177 -9.81 -5.05 2.07
C LEU A 177 -10.63 -6.06 2.89
N ARG A 178 -9.97 -6.91 3.68
CA ARG A 178 -10.63 -7.89 4.57
C ARG A 178 -11.33 -7.26 5.79
N ARG A 179 -11.07 -5.97 6.07
CA ARG A 179 -11.71 -5.19 7.14
C ARG A 179 -12.80 -4.24 6.62
N LEU A 180 -12.93 -4.10 5.30
CA LEU A 180 -13.99 -3.33 4.68
C LEU A 180 -15.22 -4.23 4.45
N PRO A 181 -16.45 -3.71 4.60
CA PRO A 181 -17.65 -4.50 4.34
C PRO A 181 -17.71 -5.01 2.90
N ALA A 182 -18.26 -6.21 2.70
CA ALA A 182 -18.48 -6.74 1.35
C ALA A 182 -19.35 -5.78 0.54
N GLN A 183 -19.06 -5.66 -0.77
CA GLN A 183 -19.80 -4.79 -1.70
C GLN A 183 -19.80 -3.29 -1.34
N SER A 184 -18.97 -2.86 -0.38
CA SER A 184 -18.87 -1.45 0.02
C SER A 184 -17.79 -0.67 -0.73
N ILE A 185 -17.09 -1.33 -1.66
CA ILE A 185 -15.94 -0.77 -2.38
C ILE A 185 -16.32 -0.46 -3.81
N SER A 186 -16.02 0.76 -4.24
CA SER A 186 -16.25 1.24 -5.60
C SER A 186 -14.99 1.90 -6.17
N LEU A 187 -14.89 1.94 -7.49
CA LEU A 187 -13.92 2.77 -8.20
C LEU A 187 -14.57 4.11 -8.56
N SER A 188 -13.81 5.20 -8.55
CA SER A 188 -14.25 6.49 -9.11
C SER A 188 -14.61 6.34 -10.59
N SER A 189 -15.46 7.23 -11.10
CA SER A 189 -15.87 7.28 -12.51
C SER A 189 -14.69 7.18 -13.48
N ASP A 190 -13.62 7.91 -13.17
CA ASP A 190 -12.43 8.02 -14.02
C ASP A 190 -11.70 6.67 -14.11
N LEU A 191 -11.66 5.91 -13.01
CA LEU A 191 -11.02 4.59 -12.95
C LEU A 191 -11.88 3.47 -13.54
N GLN A 192 -13.21 3.61 -13.53
CA GLN A 192 -14.13 2.60 -14.09
C GLN A 192 -13.88 2.35 -15.58
N SER A 193 -13.46 3.37 -16.34
CA SER A 193 -13.10 3.24 -17.76
C SER A 193 -11.83 2.41 -18.00
N THR A 194 -10.97 2.31 -16.97
CA THR A 194 -9.68 1.59 -17.01
C THR A 194 -9.72 0.28 -16.21
N ALA A 195 -10.93 -0.25 -15.98
CA ALA A 195 -11.20 -1.27 -14.98
C ALA A 195 -10.26 -2.47 -15.05
N ARG A 196 -9.78 -2.87 -13.88
CA ARG A 196 -8.98 -4.09 -13.67
C ARG A 196 -9.89 -5.20 -13.17
N PRO A 197 -9.60 -6.46 -13.50
CA PRO A 197 -10.45 -7.59 -13.13
C PRO A 197 -10.46 -7.90 -11.61
N SER A 198 -9.52 -7.38 -10.81
CA SER A 198 -9.40 -7.70 -9.38
C SER A 198 -9.05 -6.49 -8.52
N LEU A 199 -9.85 -6.24 -7.47
CA LEU A 199 -9.57 -5.24 -6.44
C LEU A 199 -8.39 -5.62 -5.54
N GLU A 200 -8.07 -6.90 -5.41
CA GLU A 200 -6.91 -7.36 -4.61
C GLU A 200 -5.57 -7.05 -5.29
N HIS A 201 -5.58 -6.90 -6.62
CA HIS A 201 -4.38 -6.75 -7.44
C HIS A 201 -4.40 -5.42 -8.18
N LEU A 202 -4.21 -4.33 -7.41
CA LEU A 202 -4.09 -2.97 -7.93
C LEU A 202 -2.74 -2.68 -8.62
N GLY A 203 -1.98 -3.72 -8.98
CA GLY A 203 -0.74 -3.66 -9.75
C GLY A 203 0.46 -3.12 -8.97
N GLY A 204 1.50 -2.72 -9.72
CA GLY A 204 2.77 -2.27 -9.15
C GLY A 204 2.70 -0.88 -8.54
N TRP A 205 3.53 -0.65 -7.52
CA TRP A 205 3.71 0.63 -6.84
C TRP A 205 4.97 1.31 -7.32
N SER A 206 4.86 2.42 -8.04
CA SER A 206 6.03 3.21 -8.44
C SER A 206 6.59 3.96 -7.23
N ASN A 207 7.87 4.34 -7.25
CA ASN A 207 8.42 5.23 -6.21
C ASN A 207 7.61 6.54 -6.18
N THR A 208 7.20 6.98 -4.98
CA THR A 208 6.23 8.08 -4.75
C THR A 208 4.86 7.92 -5.40
N GLY A 209 4.55 6.75 -5.95
CA GLY A 209 3.20 6.40 -6.38
C GLY A 209 2.29 6.25 -5.16
N TYR A 210 1.04 6.69 -5.28
CA TYR A 210 0.07 6.61 -4.19
C TYR A 210 -1.25 5.98 -4.60
N LEU A 211 -1.91 5.33 -3.64
CA LEU A 211 -3.31 4.94 -3.68
C LEU A 211 -4.09 5.92 -2.83
N GLU A 212 -5.21 6.40 -3.36
CA GLU A 212 -6.13 7.26 -2.63
C GLU A 212 -7.47 6.57 -2.40
N LEU A 213 -7.90 6.56 -1.14
CA LEU A 213 -9.18 6.04 -0.69
C LEU A 213 -9.99 7.17 -0.07
N HIS A 214 -11.27 7.24 -0.39
CA HIS A 214 -12.26 8.05 0.30
C HIS A 214 -13.28 7.14 0.96
N MET A 215 -13.30 7.15 2.28
CA MET A 215 -14.22 6.36 3.10
C MET A 215 -15.32 7.27 3.63
N THR A 216 -16.57 6.84 3.53
CA THR A 216 -17.75 7.59 3.99
C THR A 216 -18.71 6.73 4.77
N ARG A 217 -19.40 7.31 5.75
CA ARG A 217 -20.49 6.66 6.49
C ARG A 217 -21.65 7.63 6.66
N ASP A 218 -22.83 7.24 6.18
CA ASP A 218 -24.06 7.98 6.41
C ASP A 218 -24.60 7.71 7.81
N LYS A 219 -24.95 8.76 8.55
CA LYS A 219 -25.55 8.65 9.89
C LYS A 219 -26.98 8.08 9.87
N ALA A 220 -27.60 7.91 8.69
CA ALA A 220 -29.00 7.53 8.56
C ALA A 220 -29.28 6.02 8.72
N VAL A 221 -28.24 5.17 8.85
CA VAL A 221 -28.38 3.72 9.02
C VAL A 221 -27.94 3.31 10.43
N GLU A 222 -28.57 3.88 11.45
CA GLU A 222 -28.68 3.26 12.76
C GLU A 222 -30.16 2.95 12.98
N SER A 223 -30.65 1.88 12.38
CA SER A 223 -31.91 1.28 12.81
C SER A 223 -31.70 0.72 14.22
N PRO A 224 -32.54 1.06 15.21
CA PRO A 224 -32.48 0.40 16.51
C PRO A 224 -32.84 -1.07 16.29
N PHE A 225 -31.92 -1.96 16.65
CA PHE A 225 -32.19 -3.39 16.74
C PHE A 225 -33.38 -3.59 17.68
N ILE A 226 -34.54 -3.96 17.13
CA ILE A 226 -35.56 -4.65 17.90
C ILE A 226 -35.01 -6.04 18.15
N ALA A 227 -34.83 -6.38 19.43
CA ALA A 227 -34.53 -7.74 19.85
C ALA A 227 -35.68 -8.63 19.40
N ASP A 228 -35.44 -9.49 18.40
CA ASP A 228 -36.40 -10.52 18.01
C ASP A 228 -36.55 -11.49 19.18
N ALA A 229 -37.74 -11.42 19.78
CA ALA A 229 -38.24 -12.39 20.71
C ALA A 229 -38.36 -13.74 19.99
N VAL A 230 -37.78 -14.76 20.60
CA VAL A 230 -37.95 -16.18 20.28
C VAL A 230 -39.44 -16.57 20.33
N PRO A 231 -39.92 -17.41 19.40
CA PRO A 231 -40.89 -18.43 19.77
C PRO A 231 -40.37 -19.84 19.51
N SER A 232 -40.59 -20.68 20.52
CA SER A 232 -40.24 -22.09 20.66
C SER A 232 -40.88 -23.04 19.63
N PRO A 233 -40.39 -24.30 19.50
CA PRO A 233 -40.78 -25.23 18.45
C PRO A 233 -41.87 -26.22 18.89
N THR A 234 -42.96 -26.30 18.12
CA THR A 234 -43.90 -27.43 18.01
C THR A 234 -44.48 -27.36 16.59
N SER A 235 -44.42 -28.35 15.70
CA SER A 235 -44.91 -29.72 15.79
C SER A 235 -44.30 -30.60 14.67
N LYS A 236 -44.40 -31.92 14.86
CA LYS A 236 -43.86 -33.03 14.06
C LYS A 236 -44.65 -33.33 12.74
N PRO A 237 -44.17 -34.28 11.89
CA PRO A 237 -44.21 -34.21 10.42
C PRO A 237 -45.35 -35.01 9.79
N ASP A 238 -45.56 -34.81 8.49
CA ASP A 238 -46.33 -35.73 7.64
C ASP A 238 -45.51 -36.19 6.42
N VAL A 239 -45.71 -37.47 6.09
CA VAL A 239 -44.97 -38.32 5.16
C VAL A 239 -45.68 -38.32 3.81
N SER A 240 -44.95 -38.27 2.69
CA SER A 240 -45.23 -39.04 1.46
C SER A 240 -44.17 -38.82 0.37
N GLN A 241 -43.38 -39.86 0.09
CA GLN A 241 -42.79 -40.19 -1.22
C GLN A 241 -43.79 -41.11 -1.97
N PRO A 242 -43.57 -41.63 -3.22
CA PRO A 242 -42.37 -41.60 -4.09
C PRO A 242 -42.62 -41.37 -5.60
N ALA A 243 -41.56 -41.15 -6.39
CA ALA A 243 -41.38 -41.77 -7.71
C ALA A 243 -39.93 -41.65 -8.21
N LYS A 244 -39.42 -42.73 -8.82
CA LYS A 244 -38.06 -42.95 -9.34
C LYS A 244 -37.98 -42.70 -10.85
N SER A 245 -36.80 -42.29 -11.34
CA SER A 245 -36.09 -42.68 -12.59
C SER A 245 -35.32 -41.45 -13.14
N GLY A 246 -34.15 -41.52 -13.76
CA GLY A 246 -33.20 -42.58 -14.09
C GLY A 246 -31.85 -41.92 -14.41
N LEU A 247 -30.80 -42.74 -14.46
CA LEU A 247 -29.46 -42.38 -14.96
C LEU A 247 -29.53 -41.96 -16.44
N ASP A 248 -28.70 -41.01 -16.87
CA ASP A 248 -27.74 -41.30 -17.94
C ASP A 248 -26.55 -40.31 -17.98
N ASP A 249 -25.50 -40.82 -18.60
CA ASP A 249 -24.11 -40.47 -18.59
C ASP A 249 -23.67 -39.31 -19.52
N THR A 250 -22.46 -38.81 -19.24
CA THR A 250 -21.42 -38.38 -20.20
C THR A 250 -21.45 -37.01 -20.94
N ILE A 251 -20.31 -36.32 -20.70
CA ILE A 251 -19.36 -35.73 -21.67
C ILE A 251 -19.75 -34.43 -22.40
N GLY A 252 -18.91 -33.42 -22.19
CA GLY A 252 -18.84 -32.21 -23.03
C GLY A 252 -17.70 -31.29 -22.61
N ALA A 253 -16.46 -31.75 -22.82
CA ALA A 253 -15.29 -30.86 -22.83
C ALA A 253 -15.39 -29.89 -24.02
N VAL A 254 -15.09 -28.61 -23.81
CA VAL A 254 -14.96 -27.63 -24.90
C VAL A 254 -13.55 -27.05 -24.91
N GLU A 255 -13.03 -27.04 -26.12
CA GLU A 255 -11.64 -27.03 -26.55
C GLU A 255 -11.09 -25.61 -26.71
N VAL A 256 -9.77 -25.51 -26.53
CA VAL A 256 -8.95 -24.31 -26.73
C VAL A 256 -8.53 -24.21 -28.20
N PRO A 257 -8.67 -23.07 -28.88
CA PRO A 257 -7.97 -22.86 -30.15
C PRO A 257 -6.59 -22.24 -29.93
N ARG A 258 -5.56 -23.01 -30.26
CA ARG A 258 -4.20 -22.55 -30.59
C ARG A 258 -4.24 -21.94 -31.99
N VAL A 259 -3.69 -20.74 -32.18
CA VAL A 259 -3.31 -20.25 -33.52
C VAL A 259 -1.88 -19.69 -33.49
N SER A 260 -1.13 -20.12 -34.49
CA SER A 260 0.30 -19.99 -34.70
C SER A 260 0.76 -18.60 -35.11
N ALA A 261 2.06 -18.38 -34.92
CA ALA A 261 2.84 -17.19 -35.20
C ALA A 261 2.84 -16.71 -36.66
N THR A 262 2.91 -15.39 -36.83
CA THR A 262 3.62 -14.74 -37.95
C THR A 262 4.28 -13.46 -37.44
N THR A 263 5.52 -13.28 -37.88
CA THR A 263 6.47 -12.21 -37.58
C THR A 263 6.19 -10.94 -38.38
N HIS A 264 6.25 -9.77 -37.73
CA HIS A 264 6.67 -8.52 -38.38
C HIS A 264 7.35 -7.59 -37.36
N GLU A 265 8.60 -7.25 -37.64
CA GLU A 265 9.41 -6.26 -36.93
C GLU A 265 8.90 -4.85 -37.21
N VAL A 266 8.66 -4.05 -36.15
CA VAL A 266 8.73 -2.58 -36.19
C VAL A 266 9.31 -2.08 -34.87
N THR A 267 10.35 -1.26 -34.98
CA THR A 267 11.14 -0.64 -33.91
C THR A 267 10.36 0.37 -33.09
N GLY A 268 10.47 0.30 -31.75
CA GLY A 268 9.93 1.32 -30.84
C GLY A 268 10.39 1.14 -29.39
N ASP A 269 11.16 2.09 -28.90
CA ASP A 269 11.67 2.26 -27.53
C ASP A 269 10.54 2.23 -26.48
N SER A 270 10.65 1.38 -25.44
CA SER A 270 9.68 1.30 -24.34
C SER A 270 10.30 0.68 -23.08
N GLY A 271 10.27 1.46 -21.99
CA GLY A 271 10.74 1.08 -20.66
C GLY A 271 10.01 -0.13 -20.08
N ALA A 272 10.78 -1.07 -19.56
CA ALA A 272 10.31 -2.34 -19.04
C ALA A 272 9.44 -2.17 -17.79
N SER A 273 8.14 -2.42 -17.95
CA SER A 273 7.20 -2.71 -16.86
C SER A 273 6.99 -4.22 -16.89
N VAL A 274 7.69 -4.98 -16.04
CA VAL A 274 7.59 -6.45 -16.03
C VAL A 274 6.61 -6.89 -14.96
N ILE A 275 5.56 -7.55 -15.42
CA ILE A 275 4.53 -8.27 -14.67
C ILE A 275 5.16 -9.55 -14.12
N THR A 276 5.18 -9.73 -12.80
CA THR A 276 5.54 -11.02 -12.20
C THR A 276 4.28 -11.84 -11.96
N SER A 277 3.96 -12.74 -12.88
CA SER A 277 3.12 -13.91 -12.63
C SER A 277 4.02 -15.00 -12.03
N ASN A 278 3.82 -15.33 -10.75
CA ASN A 278 4.49 -16.47 -10.11
C ASN A 278 3.47 -17.57 -9.88
N ASP A 279 3.53 -18.59 -10.73
CA ASP A 279 2.97 -19.91 -10.43
C ASP A 279 3.76 -20.58 -9.31
N ALA A 280 3.02 -21.36 -8.54
CA ALA A 280 3.44 -21.99 -7.30
C ALA A 280 4.50 -23.06 -7.52
N VAL A 281 5.55 -23.01 -6.70
CA VAL A 281 6.37 -24.19 -6.38
C VAL A 281 6.14 -24.49 -4.90
N GLU A 282 5.46 -25.60 -4.65
CA GLU A 282 5.25 -26.19 -3.33
C GLU A 282 6.60 -26.63 -2.76
N VAL A 283 7.02 -26.03 -1.63
CA VAL A 283 8.20 -26.48 -0.88
C VAL A 283 7.71 -26.97 0.48
N ARG A 284 7.98 -28.25 0.76
CA ARG A 284 7.64 -28.95 2.01
C ARG A 284 8.23 -28.25 3.23
N GLU A 285 7.39 -28.01 4.23
CA GLU A 285 7.74 -27.45 5.54
C GLU A 285 8.68 -28.39 6.33
N MET A 286 9.74 -27.83 6.89
CA MET A 286 10.49 -28.39 8.01
C MET A 286 10.61 -27.30 9.08
N THR A 287 9.99 -27.54 10.24
CA THR A 287 10.03 -26.66 11.42
C THR A 287 11.29 -26.91 12.25
N PRO A 288 11.87 -25.85 12.82
CA PRO A 288 12.33 -25.94 14.20
C PRO A 288 11.74 -24.83 15.08
N ALA A 289 11.53 -25.20 16.35
CA ALA A 289 10.89 -24.39 17.38
C ALA A 289 11.69 -23.13 17.74
N ALA A 290 10.99 -21.99 17.81
CA ALA A 290 11.50 -20.75 18.40
C ALA A 290 10.55 -20.28 19.50
N SER A 291 11.12 -19.93 20.65
CA SER A 291 10.46 -19.56 21.90
C SER A 291 9.60 -18.28 21.77
N ALA A 292 8.37 -18.34 22.29
CA ALA A 292 7.41 -17.24 22.25
C ALA A 292 7.74 -16.13 23.27
N PRO A 293 7.54 -14.84 22.93
CA PRO A 293 7.59 -13.74 23.90
C PRO A 293 6.26 -13.64 24.70
N PRO A 294 6.26 -12.97 25.87
CA PRO A 294 5.12 -12.98 26.79
C PRO A 294 3.90 -12.24 26.21
N THR A 295 2.76 -12.90 26.23
CA THR A 295 1.45 -12.42 25.80
C THR A 295 0.79 -11.55 26.87
N THR A 296 0.62 -10.26 26.57
CA THR A 296 -0.40 -9.44 27.23
C THR A 296 -1.78 -9.72 26.63
N PRO A 297 -2.87 -9.76 27.41
CA PRO A 297 -4.19 -10.10 26.89
C PRO A 297 -4.75 -8.96 26.03
N ARG A 298 -4.89 -9.18 24.70
CA ARG A 298 -5.65 -8.29 23.79
C ARG A 298 -7.12 -8.68 23.82
N THR A 299 -7.94 -7.88 24.49
CA THR A 299 -9.41 -8.00 24.48
C THR A 299 -10.02 -7.06 23.44
N SER A 300 -9.96 -7.42 22.16
CA SER A 300 -10.88 -6.96 21.11
C SER A 300 -10.60 -7.75 19.84
N GLY A 301 -11.64 -8.36 19.25
CA GLY A 301 -11.52 -8.97 17.92
C GLY A 301 -11.10 -7.95 16.85
N PRO A 302 -10.79 -8.38 15.62
CA PRO A 302 -10.34 -7.48 14.55
C PRO A 302 -11.36 -6.37 14.30
N HIS A 303 -10.90 -5.12 14.29
CA HIS A 303 -11.78 -3.98 14.01
C HIS A 303 -12.26 -4.08 12.56
N VAL A 304 -13.58 -3.99 12.33
CA VAL A 304 -14.21 -3.99 11.01
C VAL A 304 -14.87 -2.64 10.81
N ALA A 305 -14.66 -2.03 9.64
CA ALA A 305 -15.21 -0.71 9.29
C ALA A 305 -16.72 -0.81 8.95
N ARG A 306 -17.54 -1.31 9.88
CA ARG A 306 -18.98 -1.51 9.67
C ARG A 306 -19.69 -0.20 9.34
N GLY A 307 -20.57 -0.24 8.34
CA GLY A 307 -21.32 0.93 7.88
C GLY A 307 -20.53 1.95 7.06
N TRP A 308 -19.25 1.68 6.78
CA TRP A 308 -18.44 2.51 5.89
C TRP A 308 -18.47 1.99 4.46
N THR A 309 -18.57 2.90 3.51
CA THR A 309 -18.28 2.68 2.09
C THR A 309 -16.92 3.25 1.75
N THR A 310 -16.26 2.68 0.75
CA THR A 310 -14.92 3.11 0.29
C THR A 310 -14.93 3.31 -1.22
N THR A 311 -14.54 4.49 -1.67
CA THR A 311 -14.27 4.77 -3.08
C THR A 311 -12.77 4.88 -3.30
N ILE A 312 -12.21 4.08 -4.21
CA ILE A 312 -10.84 4.22 -4.67
C ILE A 312 -10.83 5.37 -5.69
N LEU A 313 -10.11 6.44 -5.36
CA LEU A 313 -10.05 7.65 -6.19
C LEU A 313 -8.84 7.65 -7.14
N THR A 314 -7.74 7.02 -6.74
CA THR A 314 -6.50 6.99 -7.52
C THR A 314 -5.75 5.69 -7.25
N ILE A 315 -5.21 5.04 -8.30
CA ILE A 315 -4.36 3.86 -8.21
C ILE A 315 -2.98 4.19 -8.80
N ASN A 316 -1.93 4.10 -7.98
CA ASN A 316 -0.54 4.41 -8.37
C ASN A 316 -0.42 5.79 -9.05
N GLY A 317 -1.02 6.82 -8.44
CA GLY A 317 -1.01 8.19 -8.92
C GLY A 317 0.41 8.75 -9.03
N LYS A 318 0.69 9.42 -10.16
CA LYS A 318 2.05 9.88 -10.54
C LYS A 318 2.07 11.25 -11.19
N ASP A 319 1.01 12.04 -11.09
CA ASP A 319 0.92 13.33 -11.78
C ASP A 319 2.04 14.29 -11.38
N HIS A 320 2.49 14.23 -10.12
CA HIS A 320 3.62 15.00 -9.61
C HIS A 320 4.97 14.67 -10.27
N LEU A 321 5.06 13.54 -10.96
CA LEU A 321 6.26 13.12 -11.69
C LEU A 321 6.27 13.62 -13.14
N ARG A 322 5.17 14.21 -13.62
CA ARG A 322 5.10 14.74 -14.98
C ARG A 322 6.23 15.76 -15.21
N GLY A 323 7.03 15.53 -16.25
CA GLY A 323 8.18 16.37 -16.59
C GLY A 323 9.36 16.28 -15.62
N LEU A 324 9.36 15.39 -14.63
CA LEU A 324 10.54 15.14 -13.80
C LEU A 324 11.55 14.32 -14.60
N LYS A 325 12.73 14.91 -14.87
CA LYS A 325 13.84 14.22 -15.51
C LYS A 325 14.91 13.90 -14.47
N ARG A 326 15.53 12.73 -14.59
CA ARG A 326 16.71 12.37 -13.78
C ARG A 326 17.88 13.26 -14.20
N THR A 327 18.57 13.84 -13.21
CA THR A 327 19.81 14.58 -13.46
C THR A 327 20.88 13.64 -14.01
N GLY A 328 21.50 14.03 -15.13
CA GLY A 328 22.54 13.26 -15.82
C GLY A 328 23.87 13.17 -15.05
N GLY A 329 24.87 12.50 -15.64
CA GLY A 329 26.21 12.39 -15.07
C GLY A 329 26.30 11.56 -13.79
N GLY A 330 25.35 10.65 -13.54
CA GLY A 330 25.31 9.82 -12.34
C GLY A 330 24.75 10.51 -11.08
N VAL A 331 24.63 11.85 -11.08
CA VAL A 331 24.16 12.63 -9.94
C VAL A 331 22.76 12.22 -9.51
N GLY A 332 21.82 12.08 -10.46
CA GLY A 332 20.44 11.72 -10.17
C GLY A 332 20.30 10.35 -9.49
N SER A 333 21.23 9.43 -9.72
CA SER A 333 21.26 8.08 -9.14
C SER A 333 22.12 7.97 -7.89
N SER A 334 22.91 9.01 -7.57
CA SER A 334 23.74 9.05 -6.37
C SER A 334 22.90 9.28 -5.11
N ARG A 335 23.43 8.88 -3.96
CA ARG A 335 22.82 9.13 -2.64
C ARG A 335 22.58 10.63 -2.47
N HIS A 336 21.37 11.01 -2.09
CA HIS A 336 21.07 12.37 -1.70
C HIS A 336 21.80 12.73 -0.41
N ASP A 337 22.57 13.81 -0.46
CA ASP A 337 23.27 14.41 0.68
C ASP A 337 22.70 15.80 0.96
N ALA A 338 22.12 15.98 2.15
CA ALA A 338 21.52 17.25 2.56
C ALA A 338 22.56 18.38 2.74
N SER A 339 23.85 18.05 2.84
CA SER A 339 24.92 19.04 2.89
C SER A 339 25.26 19.64 1.52
N GLN A 340 24.84 18.98 0.43
CA GLN A 340 25.04 19.49 -0.92
C GLN A 340 24.13 20.69 -1.16
N LYS A 341 24.74 21.87 -1.27
CA LYS A 341 24.00 23.09 -1.58
C LYS A 341 23.82 23.23 -3.09
N GLY A 342 22.64 23.71 -3.51
CA GLY A 342 22.37 23.99 -4.92
C GLY A 342 23.32 25.06 -5.47
N ILE A 343 23.54 25.08 -6.79
CA ILE A 343 24.47 26.02 -7.43
C ILE A 343 24.14 27.49 -7.12
N GLU A 344 22.86 27.80 -6.91
CA GLU A 344 22.41 29.14 -6.51
C GLU A 344 22.93 29.60 -5.15
N SER A 345 23.25 28.67 -4.25
CA SER A 345 23.89 29.02 -2.98
C SER A 345 25.35 29.48 -3.15
N PHE A 346 25.99 29.13 -4.27
CA PHE A 346 27.33 29.59 -4.63
C PHE A 346 27.29 30.96 -5.31
N PHE A 347 26.17 31.30 -5.96
CA PHE A 347 25.95 32.61 -6.54
C PHE A 347 25.26 33.53 -5.51
N LYS A 348 26.05 34.31 -4.76
CA LYS A 348 25.52 35.40 -3.92
C LYS A 348 24.60 36.29 -4.78
N ARG A 349 23.34 36.45 -4.38
CA ARG A 349 22.45 37.48 -4.96
C ARG A 349 23.19 38.82 -4.88
N ARG A 350 23.60 39.35 -6.03
CA ARG A 350 24.12 40.70 -6.13
C ARG A 350 22.99 41.61 -5.65
N LYS A 351 23.19 42.32 -4.54
CA LYS A 351 22.28 43.41 -4.17
C LYS A 351 22.30 44.39 -5.35
N VAL A 352 21.15 44.56 -5.97
CA VAL A 352 20.90 45.73 -6.81
C VAL A 352 20.57 46.81 -5.80
N ASP A 353 21.56 47.66 -5.53
CA ASP A 353 21.39 48.87 -4.71
C ASP A 353 20.58 49.92 -5.46
#